data_AF-A0A937AVT4-F1
#
_entry.id   AF-A0A937AVT4-F1
#
_cell.length_a   1.000
_cell.length_b   1.000
_cell.length_c   1.000
_cell.angle_alpha   90.00
_cell.angle_beta   90.00
_cell.angle_gamma   90.00
#
_symmetry.space_group_name_H-M   'P 1'
#
loop_
_entity.id
_entity.type
_entity.pdbx_description
1 polymer ?
#
loop_
_entity_poly.entity_id
_entity_poly.type
_entity_poly.pdbx_seq_one_letter_code
_entity_poly.pdbx_strand_id
1 'polypeptide(L)'
;MSIEAYKQAREFLLARRGDYDAAYRDFHWPQMDRFNWALDWFDTELARGQLAHRPALTIVGDGAASLTFAELSERSNRVANGLRALGVRRGDRILLMLGNVAPLWEGMLAAMKLGAAAIPAPTRPTPVDLPDPFGPARPPRRTRVTRGA
;
A
#
# COMPACT_ATOMS: atom_id res chain seq x y z
N MET A 1 -13.89 16.02 -2.18
CA MET A 1 -13.17 16.38 -3.41
C MET A 1 -12.00 15.44 -3.72
N SER A 2 -11.16 15.03 -2.76
CA SER A 2 -9.98 14.17 -3.04
C SER A 2 -10.32 12.75 -3.54
N ILE A 3 -11.29 12.06 -2.93
CA ILE A 3 -11.62 10.67 -3.30
C ILE A 3 -12.23 10.54 -4.71
N GLU A 4 -13.03 11.51 -5.13
CA GLU A 4 -13.65 11.51 -6.46
C GLU A 4 -12.62 11.73 -7.56
N ALA A 5 -11.66 12.66 -7.33
CA ALA A 5 -10.53 12.85 -8.23
C ALA A 5 -9.65 11.59 -8.33
N TYR A 6 -9.45 10.86 -7.22
CA TYR A 6 -8.79 9.56 -7.24
C TYR A 6 -9.57 8.52 -8.06
N LYS A 7 -10.90 8.43 -7.87
CA LYS A 7 -11.77 7.50 -8.62
C LYS A 7 -11.66 7.74 -10.12
N GLN A 8 -11.80 8.99 -10.55
CA GLN A 8 -11.71 9.37 -11.96
C GLN A 8 -10.33 9.02 -12.55
N ALA A 9 -9.25 9.35 -11.84
CA ALA A 9 -7.89 9.01 -12.28
C ALA A 9 -7.68 7.50 -12.40
N ARG A 10 -8.20 6.72 -11.44
CA ARG A 10 -8.14 5.25 -11.46
C ARG A 10 -8.96 4.66 -12.60
N GLU A 11 -10.19 5.11 -12.79
CA GLU A 11 -11.09 4.64 -13.86
C GLU A 11 -10.51 4.95 -15.24
N PHE A 12 -9.91 6.12 -15.40
CA PHE A 12 -9.20 6.50 -16.62
C PHE A 12 -8.11 5.48 -17.00
N LEU A 13 -7.26 5.11 -16.04
CA LEU A 13 -6.18 4.13 -16.26
C LEU A 13 -6.74 2.73 -16.51
N LEU A 14 -7.80 2.32 -15.80
CA LEU A 14 -8.41 1.01 -16.00
C LEU A 14 -9.06 0.89 -17.38
N ALA A 15 -9.72 1.95 -17.86
CA ALA A 15 -10.30 1.99 -19.20
C ALA A 15 -9.25 1.88 -20.31
N ARG A 16 -8.01 2.32 -20.05
CA ARG A 16 -6.89 2.33 -21.01
C ARG A 16 -5.82 1.28 -20.70
N ARG A 17 -6.13 0.28 -19.88
CA ARG A 17 -5.16 -0.75 -19.44
C ARG A 17 -4.46 -1.52 -20.57
N GLY A 18 -5.03 -1.51 -21.78
CA GLY A 18 -4.46 -2.15 -22.97
C GLY A 18 -3.75 -1.20 -23.94
N ASP A 19 -3.78 0.11 -23.69
CA ASP A 19 -3.18 1.15 -24.54
C ASP A 19 -2.25 2.03 -23.69
N TYR A 20 -0.98 1.64 -23.66
CA TYR A 20 0.03 2.32 -22.87
C TYR A 20 0.28 3.76 -23.36
N ASP A 21 0.34 3.97 -24.67
CA ASP A 21 0.70 5.27 -25.24
C ASP A 21 -0.38 6.31 -24.95
N ALA A 22 -1.66 5.94 -25.11
CA ALA A 22 -2.76 6.81 -24.72
C ALA A 22 -2.82 7.03 -23.20
N ALA A 23 -2.62 5.97 -22.39
CA ALA A 23 -2.59 6.12 -20.95
C ALA A 23 -1.47 7.07 -20.50
N TYR A 24 -0.28 6.99 -21.10
CA TYR A 24 0.86 7.82 -20.74
C TYR A 24 0.68 9.29 -21.15
N ARG A 25 0.20 9.53 -22.37
CA ARG A 25 0.04 10.88 -22.90
C ARG A 25 -1.10 11.64 -22.23
N ASP A 26 -2.21 10.96 -21.95
CA ASP A 26 -3.46 11.62 -21.60
C ASP A 26 -3.75 11.54 -20.08
N PHE A 27 -2.98 10.76 -19.30
CA PHE A 27 -3.12 10.70 -17.84
C PHE A 27 -2.60 11.97 -17.16
N HIS A 28 -3.37 12.48 -16.21
CA HIS A 28 -2.99 13.61 -15.38
C HIS A 28 -3.12 13.23 -13.91
N TRP A 29 -2.10 13.60 -13.12
CA TRP A 29 -2.15 13.38 -11.68
C TRP A 29 -3.27 14.24 -11.07
N PRO A 30 -4.24 13.64 -10.36
CA PRO A 30 -5.28 14.40 -9.68
C PRO A 30 -4.68 15.28 -8.58
N GLN A 31 -5.15 16.52 -8.47
CA GLN A 31 -4.78 17.43 -7.39
C GLN A 31 -5.54 17.02 -6.12
N MET A 32 -4.81 16.66 -5.06
CA MET A 32 -5.40 16.25 -3.78
C MET A 32 -4.60 16.82 -2.61
N ASP A 33 -5.28 17.59 -1.76
CA ASP A 33 -4.64 18.31 -0.65
C ASP A 33 -4.53 17.44 0.61
N ARG A 34 -5.54 16.58 0.84
CA ARG A 34 -5.59 15.60 1.93
C ARG A 34 -6.16 14.29 1.40
N PHE A 35 -5.26 13.32 1.23
CA PHE A 35 -5.62 11.97 0.82
C PHE A 35 -4.75 10.94 1.55
N ASN A 36 -5.38 9.90 2.05
CA ASN A 36 -4.76 8.69 2.58
C ASN A 36 -5.46 7.49 1.95
N TRP A 37 -4.74 6.77 1.08
CA TRP A 37 -5.29 5.63 0.36
C TRP A 37 -5.93 4.57 1.28
N ALA A 38 -5.36 4.30 2.45
CA ALA A 38 -5.89 3.28 3.35
C ALA A 38 -7.20 3.71 4.05
N LEU A 39 -7.35 5.01 4.37
CA LEU A 39 -8.54 5.53 5.05
C LEU A 39 -9.64 5.92 4.04
N ASP A 40 -9.26 6.68 3.02
CA ASP A 40 -10.20 7.27 2.08
C ASP A 40 -10.65 6.24 1.05
N TRP A 41 -9.76 5.42 0.51
CA TRP A 41 -10.12 4.43 -0.50
C TRP A 41 -10.40 3.05 0.10
N PHE A 42 -9.43 2.46 0.78
CA PHE A 42 -9.55 1.08 1.26
C PHE A 42 -10.66 0.93 2.31
N ASP A 43 -10.63 1.71 3.40
CA ASP A 43 -11.62 1.58 4.47
C ASP A 43 -13.01 2.03 4.03
N THR A 44 -13.13 3.13 3.28
CA THR A 44 -14.44 3.70 2.93
C THR A 44 -15.09 2.99 1.74
N GLU A 45 -14.36 2.79 0.64
CA GLU A 45 -14.97 2.28 -0.61
C GLU A 45 -14.91 0.75 -0.71
N LEU A 46 -13.84 0.13 -0.19
CA LEU A 46 -13.66 -1.33 -0.32
C LEU A 46 -14.22 -2.06 0.90
N ALA A 47 -13.80 -1.67 2.10
CA ALA A 47 -14.13 -2.39 3.33
C ALA A 47 -15.53 -2.10 3.88
N ARG A 48 -16.04 -0.88 3.65
CA ARG A 48 -17.42 -0.49 4.02
C ARG A 48 -18.37 -0.46 2.82
N GLY A 49 -17.86 -0.64 1.61
CA GLY A 49 -18.66 -0.65 0.39
C GLY A 49 -19.12 -2.06 -0.01
N GLN A 50 -19.50 -2.20 -1.28
CA GLN A 50 -20.08 -3.43 -1.83
C GLN A 50 -19.10 -4.63 -1.82
N LEU A 51 -17.79 -4.36 -1.72
CA LEU A 51 -16.76 -5.39 -1.72
C LEU A 51 -16.42 -5.88 -0.29
N ALA A 52 -17.08 -5.36 0.75
CA ALA A 52 -16.76 -5.63 2.16
C ALA A 52 -16.54 -7.12 2.46
N HIS A 53 -17.42 -7.99 1.98
CA HIS A 53 -17.41 -9.44 2.22
C HIS A 53 -16.69 -10.24 1.13
N ARG A 54 -16.10 -9.58 0.14
CA ARG A 54 -15.31 -10.28 -0.88
C ARG A 54 -13.89 -10.52 -0.36
N PRO A 55 -13.25 -11.63 -0.76
CA PRO A 55 -11.84 -11.86 -0.45
C PRO A 55 -10.97 -10.71 -0.96
N ALA A 56 -10.21 -10.11 -0.05
CA ALA A 56 -9.24 -9.06 -0.33
C ALA A 56 -7.82 -9.63 -0.39
N LEU A 57 -7.53 -10.60 0.47
CA LEU A 57 -6.24 -11.24 0.61
C LEU A 57 -6.41 -12.74 0.73
N THR A 58 -5.69 -13.49 -0.11
CA THR A 58 -5.55 -14.94 0.02
C THR A 58 -4.07 -15.27 0.10
N ILE A 59 -3.67 -15.83 1.23
CA ILE A 59 -2.33 -16.41 1.46
C ILE A 59 -2.42 -17.91 1.21
N VAL A 60 -1.47 -18.43 0.46
CA VAL A 60 -1.35 -19.84 0.11
C VAL A 60 -0.04 -20.39 0.69
N GLY A 61 -0.06 -21.64 1.16
CA GLY A 61 1.08 -22.31 1.78
C GLY A 61 1.00 -22.32 3.32
N ASP A 62 2.15 -22.38 3.99
CA ASP A 62 2.21 -22.36 5.45
C ASP A 62 1.71 -21.03 5.99
N GLY A 63 0.67 -21.07 6.82
CA GLY A 63 -0.05 -19.86 7.26
C GLY A 63 -1.12 -19.39 6.26
N ALA A 64 -1.69 -20.31 5.48
CA ALA A 64 -2.82 -20.03 4.61
C ALA A 64 -3.93 -19.27 5.35
N ALA A 65 -4.43 -18.22 4.70
CA ALA A 65 -5.45 -17.36 5.26
C ALA A 65 -6.24 -16.73 4.11
N SER A 66 -7.53 -16.52 4.31
CA SER A 66 -8.36 -15.73 3.42
C SER A 66 -9.04 -14.67 4.26
N LEU A 67 -8.80 -13.40 3.95
CA LEU A 67 -9.40 -12.26 4.63
C LEU A 67 -10.20 -11.45 3.63
N THR A 68 -11.41 -11.07 4.05
CA THR A 68 -12.26 -10.13 3.34
C THR A 68 -11.76 -8.69 3.50
N PHE A 69 -12.27 -7.77 2.69
CA PHE A 69 -11.92 -6.35 2.81
C PHE A 69 -12.28 -5.79 4.19
N ALA A 70 -13.46 -6.16 4.72
CA ALA A 70 -13.92 -5.75 6.05
C ALA A 70 -12.97 -6.26 7.15
N GLU A 71 -12.63 -7.55 7.14
CA GLU A 71 -11.75 -8.15 8.16
C GLU A 71 -10.34 -7.56 8.11
N LEU A 72 -9.80 -7.35 6.91
CA LEU A 72 -8.46 -6.78 6.75
C LEU A 72 -8.42 -5.32 7.20
N SER A 73 -9.49 -4.55 6.97
CA SER A 73 -9.65 -3.20 7.51
C SER A 73 -9.68 -3.20 9.04
N GLU A 74 -10.47 -4.09 9.65
CA GLU A 74 -10.60 -4.20 11.10
C GLU A 74 -9.28 -4.61 11.77
N ARG A 75 -8.61 -5.64 11.23
CA ARG A 75 -7.32 -6.15 11.73
C ARG A 75 -6.23 -5.08 11.64
N SER A 76 -6.12 -4.41 10.48
CA SER A 76 -5.15 -3.31 10.31
C SER A 76 -5.48 -2.10 11.22
N ASN A 77 -6.75 -1.84 11.53
CA ASN A 77 -7.11 -0.80 12.51
C ASN A 77 -6.60 -1.13 13.92
N ARG A 78 -6.69 -2.39 14.35
CA ARG A 78 -6.11 -2.82 15.64
C ARG A 78 -4.60 -2.62 15.67
N VAL A 79 -3.90 -3.01 14.60
CA VAL A 79 -2.45 -2.81 14.50
C VAL A 79 -2.09 -1.33 14.48
N ALA A 80 -2.82 -0.50 13.73
CA ALA A 80 -2.58 0.94 13.68
C ALA A 80 -2.73 1.61 15.06
N ASN A 81 -3.76 1.21 15.82
CA ASN A 81 -3.95 1.71 17.18
C ASN A 81 -2.81 1.26 18.11
N GLY A 82 -2.36 0.01 18.00
CA GLY A 82 -1.20 -0.49 18.75
C GLY A 82 0.09 0.28 18.43
N LEU A 83 0.39 0.49 17.15
CA LEU A 83 1.55 1.27 16.70
C LEU A 83 1.49 2.72 17.17
N ARG A 84 0.29 3.33 17.13
CA ARG A 84 0.08 4.68 17.67
C ARG A 84 0.34 4.73 19.18
N ALA A 85 -0.09 3.72 19.93
CA ALA A 85 0.19 3.62 21.36
C ALA A 85 1.69 3.46 21.66
N LEU A 86 2.45 2.83 20.76
CA LEU A 86 3.92 2.74 20.81
C LEU A 86 4.62 4.04 20.36
N GLY A 87 3.88 5.07 19.99
CA GLY A 87 4.41 6.39 19.67
C GLY A 87 4.66 6.66 18.19
N VAL A 88 4.26 5.76 17.28
CA VAL A 88 4.39 5.97 15.83
C VAL A 88 3.57 7.18 15.38
N ARG A 89 4.21 8.05 14.60
CA ARG A 89 3.66 9.30 14.07
C ARG A 89 3.72 9.32 12.54
N ARG A 90 2.95 10.24 11.96
CA ARG A 90 2.99 10.50 10.52
C ARG A 90 4.41 10.90 10.11
N GLY A 91 4.92 10.28 9.05
CA GLY A 91 6.29 10.48 8.56
C GLY A 91 7.32 9.49 9.13
N ASP A 92 6.96 8.72 10.17
CA ASP A 92 7.85 7.67 10.68
C ASP A 92 8.00 6.53 9.67
N ARG A 93 9.09 5.77 9.80
CA ARG A 93 9.40 4.61 8.97
C ARG A 93 9.25 3.35 9.82
N ILE A 94 8.53 2.36 9.28
CA ILE A 94 8.29 1.08 9.96
C ILE A 94 8.87 -0.03 9.08
N LEU A 95 9.92 -0.68 9.58
CA LEU A 95 10.49 -1.87 8.95
C LEU A 95 9.63 -3.10 9.29
N LEU A 96 9.14 -3.79 8.27
CA LEU A 96 8.32 -4.99 8.41
C LEU A 96 9.12 -6.21 7.92
N MET A 97 9.65 -6.99 8.85
CA MET A 97 10.42 -8.20 8.57
C MET A 97 9.55 -9.45 8.80
N LEU A 98 8.56 -9.62 7.95
CA LEU A 98 7.59 -10.71 8.03
C LEU A 98 7.60 -11.51 6.72
N GLY A 99 7.31 -12.80 6.80
CA GLY A 99 7.07 -13.62 5.60
C GLY A 99 5.81 -13.18 4.86
N ASN A 100 5.45 -13.88 3.78
CA ASN A 100 4.19 -13.62 3.07
C ASN A 100 2.99 -14.18 3.84
N VAL A 101 2.67 -13.54 4.97
CA VAL A 101 1.61 -13.91 5.91
C VAL A 101 0.64 -12.72 6.09
N ALA A 102 -0.58 -12.99 6.54
CA ALA A 102 -1.58 -11.93 6.76
C ALA A 102 -1.08 -10.74 7.63
N PRO A 103 -0.33 -10.96 8.73
CA PRO A 103 0.23 -9.86 9.54
C PRO A 103 1.11 -8.86 8.78
N LEU A 104 1.79 -9.27 7.69
CA LEU A 104 2.55 -8.35 6.84
C LEU A 104 1.62 -7.29 6.23
N TRP A 105 0.51 -7.74 5.67
CA TRP A 105 -0.48 -6.87 5.02
C TRP A 105 -1.25 -6.03 6.02
N GLU A 106 -1.57 -6.58 7.19
CA GLU A 106 -2.16 -5.83 8.30
C GLU A 106 -1.23 -4.69 8.74
N GLY A 107 0.07 -4.96 8.89
CA GLY A 107 1.09 -3.97 9.24
C GLY A 107 1.31 -2.91 8.18
N MET A 108 1.33 -3.29 6.90
CA MET A 108 1.44 -2.34 5.79
C MET A 108 0.26 -1.37 5.76
N LEU A 109 -0.97 -1.89 5.86
CA LEU A 109 -2.17 -1.05 5.92
C LEU A 109 -2.18 -0.18 7.17
N ALA A 110 -1.78 -0.72 8.32
CA ALA A 110 -1.71 0.04 9.57
C ALA A 110 -0.74 1.24 9.46
N ALA A 111 0.46 1.02 8.88
CA ALA A 111 1.42 2.08 8.63
C ALA A 111 0.84 3.15 7.70
N MET A 112 0.21 2.76 6.59
CA MET A 112 -0.45 3.68 5.66
C MET A 112 -1.54 4.50 6.37
N LYS A 113 -2.37 3.88 7.22
CA LYS A 113 -3.42 4.57 8.01
C LYS A 113 -2.84 5.63 8.94
N LEU A 114 -1.67 5.37 9.52
CA LEU A 114 -0.94 6.33 10.36
C LEU A 114 -0.20 7.42 9.56
N GLY A 115 -0.10 7.27 8.23
CA GLY A 115 0.74 8.11 7.39
C GLY A 115 2.24 7.86 7.62
N ALA A 116 2.58 6.68 8.12
CA ALA A 116 3.95 6.17 8.24
C ALA A 116 4.33 5.39 6.97
N ALA A 117 5.63 5.38 6.64
CA ALA A 117 6.16 4.62 5.52
C ALA A 117 6.44 3.17 5.94
N ALA A 118 5.69 2.22 5.39
CA ALA A 118 5.98 0.80 5.52
C ALA A 118 7.15 0.39 4.61
N ILE A 119 8.15 -0.29 5.16
CA ILE A 119 9.29 -0.83 4.44
C ILE A 119 9.27 -2.35 4.63
N PRO A 120 8.65 -3.12 3.71
CA PRO A 120 8.74 -4.57 3.76
C PRO A 120 10.18 -5.01 3.47
N ALA A 121 10.70 -5.90 4.30
CA ALA A 121 12.04 -6.46 4.16
C ALA A 121 11.97 -7.99 4.24
N PRO A 122 12.87 -8.70 3.53
CA PRO A 122 12.97 -10.15 3.64
C PRO A 122 13.24 -10.56 5.10
N THR A 123 12.76 -11.74 5.49
CA THR A 123 12.98 -12.28 6.85
C THR A 123 14.44 -12.61 7.16
N ARG A 124 15.27 -12.68 6.12
CA ARG A 124 16.73 -12.78 6.21
C ARG A 124 17.36 -11.66 5.36
N PRO A 125 17.38 -10.42 5.87
CA PRO A 125 17.96 -9.31 5.14
C PRO A 125 19.46 -9.48 5.12
N THR A 126 20.04 -9.26 3.95
CA THR A 126 21.47 -9.00 3.85
C THR A 126 21.74 -7.54 4.24
N PRO A 127 22.99 -7.16 4.58
CA PRO A 127 23.31 -5.78 4.94
C PRO A 127 22.93 -4.72 3.87
N VAL A 128 22.74 -5.12 2.61
CA VAL A 128 22.28 -4.23 1.52
C VAL A 128 20.76 -4.00 1.51
N ASP A 129 19.98 -4.87 2.15
CA ASP A 129 18.52 -4.81 2.17
C ASP A 129 17.97 -3.92 3.29
N LEU A 130 18.81 -3.59 4.27
CA LEU A 130 18.39 -2.75 5.40
C LEU A 130 18.47 -1.27 4.98
N PRO A 131 17.39 -0.49 5.20
CA PRO A 131 17.43 0.93 4.96
C PRO A 131 18.50 1.57 5.86
N ASP A 132 19.28 2.48 5.29
CA ASP A 132 20.22 3.28 6.06
C ASP A 132 19.44 4.04 7.15
N PRO A 133 19.69 3.77 8.45
CA PRO A 133 18.98 4.43 9.54
C PRO A 133 19.21 5.96 9.56
N PHE A 134 20.27 6.45 8.90
CA PHE A 134 20.62 7.86 8.82
C PHE A 134 20.51 8.44 7.39
N GLY A 135 20.13 7.61 6.41
CA GLY A 135 20.08 8.00 5.00
C GLY A 135 18.71 8.51 4.54
N PRO A 136 18.67 9.39 3.51
CA PRO A 136 17.42 9.74 2.84
C PRO A 136 16.83 8.49 2.16
N ALA A 137 15.50 8.45 2.02
CA ALA A 137 14.83 7.40 1.26
C ALA A 137 15.43 7.33 -0.15
N ARG A 138 16.12 6.23 -0.45
CA ARG A 138 16.81 6.07 -1.74
C ARG A 138 15.72 5.95 -2.82
N PRO A 139 15.75 6.79 -3.88
CA PRO A 139 14.76 6.67 -4.94
C PRO A 139 14.83 5.28 -5.57
N PRO A 140 13.70 4.72 -6.05
CA PRO A 140 13.70 3.42 -6.71
C PRO A 140 14.71 3.45 -7.86
N ARG A 141 15.61 2.46 -7.90
CA ARG A 141 16.60 2.34 -8.98
C ARG A 141 15.81 2.26 -10.29
N ARG A 142 15.93 3.27 -11.14
CA ARG A 142 15.45 3.18 -12.52
C ARG A 142 16.24 2.06 -13.19
N THR A 143 15.61 0.90 -13.36
CA THR A 143 16.14 -0.16 -14.21
C THR A 143 16.19 0.44 -15.61
N ARG A 144 17.40 0.79 -16.07
CA ARG A 144 17.63 1.25 -17.43
C ARG A 144 17.33 0.05 -18.32
N VAL A 145 16.13 0.01 -18.91
CA VAL A 145 15.83 -0.91 -19.99
C VAL A 145 16.71 -0.48 -21.16
N THR A 146 17.83 -1.16 -21.34
CA THR A 146 18.64 -1.06 -22.55
C THR A 146 17.78 -1.61 -23.68
N ARG A 147 17.27 -0.73 -24.55
CA ARG A 147 16.74 -1.14 -25.85
C ARG A 147 17.91 -1.82 -26.58
N GLY A 148 17.79 -3.13 -26.80
CA GLY A 148 18.65 -3.84 -27.74
C GLY A 148 18.44 -3.25 -29.13
N ALA A 149 19.56 -3.03 -29.82
CA ALA A 149 19.64 -2.61 -31.21
C ALA A 149 19.22 -3.73 -32.15
#